data_AF-A0A7V6X0U9-F1
#
_entry.id   AF-A0A7V6X0U9-F1
#
_cell.length_a   1.000
_cell.length_b   1.000
_cell.length_c   1.000
_cell.angle_alpha   90.00
_cell.angle_beta   90.00
_cell.angle_gamma   90.00
#
_symmetry.space_group_name_H-M   'P 1'
#
loop_
_entity.id
_entity.type
_entity.pdbx_description
1 polymer ?
#
loop_
_entity_poly.entity_id
_entity_poly.type
_entity_poly.pdbx_seq_one_letter_code
_entity_poly.pdbx_strand_id
1 'polypeptide(L)' 'MYLYILTFAVYGVAYGYVVQNAGLYTFQPWYYPLGSFLIHLIYFAAAAWIFNKTSSIAGADY' A
#
# COMPACT_ATOMS: atom_id res chain seq x y z
N MET A 1 -1.85 11.76 -6.45
CA MET A 1 -2.38 10.83 -5.42
C MET A 1 -2.48 9.38 -5.92
N TYR A 2 -3.11 9.10 -7.06
CA TYR A 2 -3.29 7.70 -7.52
C TYR A 2 -1.99 6.93 -7.75
N LEU A 3 -0.98 7.55 -8.40
CA LEU A 3 0.34 6.93 -8.56
C LEU A 3 1.01 6.64 -7.22
N TYR A 4 0.92 7.56 -6.26
CA TYR A 4 1.43 7.35 -4.90
C TYR A 4 0.80 6.11 -4.27
N ILE A 5 -0.53 5.99 -4.29
CA ILE A 5 -1.24 4.84 -3.73
C ILE A 5 -0.79 3.54 -4.41
N LEU A 6 -0.74 3.51 -5.75
CA LEU A 6 -0.33 2.33 -6.50
C LEU A 6 1.12 1.93 -6.22
N THR A 7 2.05 2.90 -6.22
CA THR A 7 3.47 2.67 -5.94
C THR A 7 3.65 2.08 -4.55
N PHE A 8 3.00 2.62 -3.53
CA PHE A 8 3.12 2.11 -2.17
C PHE A 8 2.45 0.73 -2.00
N ALA A 9 1.37 0.45 -2.74
CA ALA A 9 0.77 -0.89 -2.76
C ALA A 9 1.71 -1.94 -3.37
N VAL A 10 2.34 -1.64 -4.51
CA VAL A 10 3.35 -2.50 -5.13
C VAL A 10 4.57 -2.65 -4.23
N TYR A 11 5.02 -1.56 -3.60
CA TYR A 11 6.17 -1.57 -2.69
C TYR A 11 5.93 -2.49 -1.49
N GLY A 12 4.74 -2.47 -0.90
CA GLY A 12 4.37 -3.39 0.19
C GLY A 12 4.47 -4.86 -0.23
N VAL A 13 4.03 -5.19 -1.45
CA VAL A 13 4.14 -6.53 -2.02
C VAL A 13 5.60 -6.93 -2.25
N ALA A 14 6.38 -6.03 -2.86
CA ALA A 14 7.79 -6.27 -3.12
C ALA A 14 8.59 -6.48 -1.83
N TYR A 15 8.34 -5.65 -0.80
CA TYR A 15 8.96 -5.80 0.51
C TYR A 15 8.60 -7.13 1.18
N GLY A 16 7.36 -7.60 1.03
CA GLY A 16 7.00 -8.94 1.50
C GLY A 16 7.84 -10.04 0.88
N TYR A 17 8.06 -10.00 -0.44
CA TYR A 17 8.96 -10.96 -1.09
C TYR A 17 10.39 -10.90 -0.54
N VAL A 18 10.89 -9.70 -0.20
CA VAL A 18 12.21 -9.55 0.44
C VAL A 18 12.24 -10.28 1.79
N VAL A 19 11.25 -10.07 2.67
CA VAL A 19 11.25 -10.71 4.00
C VAL A 19 10.99 -12.22 3.93
N GLN A 20 10.21 -12.69 2.95
CA GLN A 20 10.05 -14.13 2.71
C GLN A 20 11.35 -14.77 2.25
N ASN A 21 12.07 -14.13 1.32
CA ASN A 21 13.36 -14.61 0.85
C ASN A 21 14.44 -14.58 1.94
N ALA A 22 14.31 -13.68 2.92
CA ALA A 22 15.14 -13.66 4.12
C ALA A 22 14.76 -14.74 5.16
N GLY A 23 13.73 -15.56 4.90
CA GLY A 23 13.30 -16.63 5.79
C GLY A 23 12.54 -16.14 7.03
N LEU A 24 12.13 -14.87 7.06
CA LEU A 24 11.47 -14.27 8.23
C LEU A 24 9.99 -14.66 8.34
N TYR A 25 9.32 -14.86 7.20
CA TYR A 25 7.91 -15.23 7.14
C TYR A 25 7.61 -16.13 5.94
N THR A 26 6.65 -17.04 6.09
CA THR A 26 6.08 -17.82 4.98
C THR A 26 4.65 -17.37 4.73
N PHE A 27 4.37 -16.87 3.53
CA PHE A 27 3.02 -16.41 3.19
C PHE A 27 2.13 -17.55 2.71
N GLN A 28 0.84 -17.40 2.98
CA GLN A 28 -0.18 -18.30 2.45
C GLN A 28 -0.41 -18.03 0.96
N PRO A 29 -0.61 -19.06 0.10
CA PRO A 29 -0.77 -18.90 -1.34
C PRO A 29 -1.99 -18.06 -1.75
N TRP A 30 -3.06 -18.09 -0.95
CA TRP A 30 -4.25 -17.28 -1.20
C TRP A 30 -4.04 -15.79 -0.85
N TYR A 31 -3.05 -15.49 -0.02
CA TYR A 31 -2.77 -14.14 0.44
C TYR A 31 -1.76 -13.42 -0.46
N TYR A 32 -0.71 -14.10 -0.92
CA TYR A 32 0.34 -13.49 -1.74
C TYR A 32 0.30 -13.95 -3.20
N PRO A 33 0.52 -13.06 -4.18
CA PRO A 33 0.73 -11.60 -4.03
C PRO A 33 -0.56 -10.79 -4.00
N LEU A 34 -1.65 -11.29 -4.61
CA LEU A 34 -2.83 -10.49 -4.93
C LEU A 34 -3.61 -10.03 -3.69
N GLY A 35 -3.81 -10.90 -2.70
CA GLY A 35 -4.49 -10.52 -1.46
C GLY A 35 -3.75 -9.40 -0.73
N SER A 36 -2.43 -9.53 -0.61
CA SER A 36 -1.58 -8.50 0.00
C SER A 36 -1.60 -7.20 -0.80
N PHE A 37 -1.56 -7.26 -2.14
CA PHE A 37 -1.69 -6.08 -2.98
C PHE A 37 -3.00 -5.34 -2.71
N LEU A 38 -4.13 -6.06 -2.69
CA LEU A 38 -5.44 -5.46 -2.42
C LEU A 38 -5.51 -4.83 -1.02
N ILE A 39 -4.95 -5.48 0.00
CA ILE A 39 -4.91 -4.89 1.36
C ILE A 39 -4.10 -3.59 1.37
N HIS A 40 -2.90 -3.57 0.78
CA HIS A 40 -2.11 -2.34 0.73
C HIS A 40 -2.80 -1.26 -0.09
N LEU A 41 -3.41 -1.61 -1.22
CA LEU A 41 -4.15 -0.68 -2.06
C LEU A 41 -5.29 -0.02 -1.28
N ILE A 42 -6.10 -0.81 -0.56
CA ILE A 42 -7.17 -0.31 0.31
C ILE A 42 -6.61 0.57 1.41
N TYR A 43 -5.52 0.15 2.07
CA TYR A 43 -4.90 0.88 3.16
C TYR A 43 -4.41 2.27 2.72
N PHE A 44 -3.64 2.33 1.62
CA PHE A 44 -3.14 3.60 1.10
C PHE A 44 -4.25 4.46 0.48
N ALA A 45 -5.28 3.84 -0.11
CA ALA A 45 -6.45 4.58 -0.58
C ALA A 45 -7.23 5.20 0.59
N ALA A 46 -7.42 4.47 1.68
CA ALA A 46 -8.06 4.99 2.89
C ALA A 46 -7.23 6.13 3.50
N ALA A 47 -5.91 5.97 3.64
CA ALA A 47 -5.03 7.02 4.13
C ALA A 47 -5.07 8.28 3.25
N ALA A 48 -5.02 8.13 1.93
CA ALA A 48 -5.13 9.24 0.99
C ALA A 48 -6.51 9.91 1.05
N TRP A 49 -7.59 9.13 1.20
CA TRP A 49 -8.94 9.66 1.38
C TRP A 49 -9.06 10.48 2.67
N ILE A 50 -8.56 9.95 3.80
CA ILE A 50 -8.53 10.69 5.08
C ILE A 50 -7.73 11.98 4.92
N PHE A 51 -6.53 11.93 4.34
CA PHE A 51 -5.71 13.10 4.10
C PHE A 51 -6.45 14.17 3.30
N ASN A 52 -7.10 13.80 2.19
CA ASN A 52 -7.87 14.75 1.38
C ASN A 52 -9.08 15.35 2.14
N LYS A 53 -9.57 14.69 3.19
CA LYS A 53 -10.70 15.18 4.00
C LYS A 53 -10.28 16.04 5.18
N THR A 54 -9.10 15.82 5.73
CA THR A 54 -8.68 16.46 7.00
C THR A 54 -7.56 17.46 6.82
N SER A 55 -6.81 17.39 5.73
CA SER A 55 -5.62 18.19 5.54
C SER A 55 -5.93 19.56 4.95
N SER A 56 -5.51 20.63 5.64
CA SER A 56 -5.63 22.02 5.17
C SER A 56 -4.78 22.30 3.92
N ILE A 57 -3.77 21.47 3.66
CA ILE A 57 -2.86 21.60 2.51
C ILE A 57 -3.29 20.77 1.29
N ALA A 58 -4.32 19.92 1.40
CA ALA A 58 -4.73 19.05 0.30
C ALA A 58 -5.42 19.80 -0.85
N GLY A 59 -6.03 20.96 -0.57
CA GLY A 59 -6.63 21.86 -1.57
C GLY A 59 -5.91 23.19 -1.71
N ALA A 60 -4.70 23.30 -1.14
CA ALA A 60 -3.86 24.47 -1.37
C ALA A 60 -3.23 24.30 -2.75
N ASP A 61 -3.79 24.99 -3.74
CA ASP A 61 -3.23 25.09 -5.09
C ASP A 61 -1.89 25.85 -5.00
N TYR A 62 -0.77 25.14 -5.13
CA TYR A 62 0.56 25.71 -5.34
C TYR A 62 0.90 25.70 -6.83
#